data_AF-A0AB38N3W5-F1
#
_entry.id   AF-A0AB38N3W5-F1
#
_cell.length_a   1.000
_cell.length_b   1.000
_cell.length_c   1.000
_cell.angle_alpha   90.00
_cell.angle_beta   90.00
_cell.angle_gamma   90.00
#
_symmetry.space_group_name_H-M   'P 1'
#
loop_
_entity.id
_entity.type
_entity.pdbx_description
1 polymer ?
#
loop_
_entity_poly.entity_id
_entity_poly.type
_entity_poly.pdbx_seq_one_letter_code
_entity_poly.pdbx_strand_id
1 'polypeptide(L)'
;MNLSNFTESDVETAVNEAFAQKQTFDSVEEAYQQLTQTLVDLCKHSGQSDLVLSRVYHSFDYALLPDSLQKVARDVWQDKIQEDSKLLVLMGTYGQEPAWQDRRTSQGHKAILLSHETLEHIPMVSQLLQQIGFDVGVLLGKNDPSVSYGGITGTFGVFYVSPALGSPYIPAQDFVAKYGVQSVIGTGVMLPQGDISAYIGFSRVVIEDKTASNIASLMSLFWQNAYLILEERGMFSST
;
A
#
# COMPACT_ATOMS: atom_id res chain seq x y z
N MET A 1 -13.07 -12.29 -10.95
CA MET A 1 -13.90 -11.65 -9.90
C MET A 1 -14.37 -10.31 -10.42
N ASN A 2 -15.60 -9.93 -10.11
CA ASN A 2 -16.12 -8.60 -10.45
C ASN A 2 -15.89 -7.68 -9.25
N LEU A 3 -15.11 -6.61 -9.44
CA LEU A 3 -14.74 -5.73 -8.33
C LEU A 3 -15.96 -4.99 -7.77
N SER A 4 -16.98 -4.68 -8.58
CA SER A 4 -18.19 -3.99 -8.12
C SER A 4 -19.08 -4.87 -7.22
N ASN A 5 -18.82 -6.18 -7.16
CA ASN A 5 -19.55 -7.13 -6.32
C ASN A 5 -18.60 -8.07 -5.57
N PHE A 6 -17.45 -7.55 -5.13
CA PHE A 6 -16.46 -8.33 -4.39
C PHE A 6 -17.04 -8.84 -3.06
N THR A 7 -17.08 -10.16 -2.91
CA THR A 7 -17.74 -10.84 -1.78
C THR A 7 -16.76 -11.33 -0.72
N GLU A 8 -17.27 -11.83 0.40
CA GLU A 8 -16.46 -12.48 1.43
C GLU A 8 -15.80 -13.77 0.93
N SER A 9 -16.43 -14.51 0.01
CA SER A 9 -15.80 -15.68 -0.62
C SER A 9 -14.61 -15.27 -1.48
N ASP A 10 -14.70 -14.13 -2.16
CA ASP A 10 -13.60 -13.61 -2.98
C ASP A 10 -12.40 -13.20 -2.11
N VAL A 11 -12.63 -12.77 -0.87
CA VAL A 11 -11.57 -12.48 0.11
C VAL A 11 -10.69 -13.71 0.33
N GLU A 12 -11.30 -14.84 0.70
CA GLU A 12 -10.55 -16.07 0.99
C GLU A 12 -9.83 -16.57 -0.25
N THR A 13 -10.50 -16.57 -1.41
CA THR A 13 -9.87 -16.97 -2.67
C THR A 13 -8.67 -16.10 -2.99
N ALA A 14 -8.78 -14.77 -2.90
CA ALA A 14 -7.70 -13.86 -3.23
C ALA A 14 -6.49 -14.00 -2.29
N VAL A 15 -6.71 -14.18 -0.98
CA VAL A 15 -5.62 -14.43 -0.03
C VAL A 15 -4.95 -15.78 -0.32
N ASN A 16 -5.73 -16.82 -0.55
CA ASN A 16 -5.20 -18.15 -0.85
C ASN A 16 -4.40 -18.15 -2.16
N GLU A 17 -4.84 -17.44 -3.19
CA GLU A 17 -4.10 -17.30 -4.44
C GLU A 17 -2.82 -16.48 -4.26
N ALA A 18 -2.87 -15.37 -3.52
CA ALA A 18 -1.71 -14.55 -3.23
C ALA A 18 -0.63 -15.33 -2.46
N PHE A 19 -1.04 -16.31 -1.66
CA PHE A 19 -0.15 -17.21 -0.90
C PHE A 19 -0.07 -18.63 -1.45
N ALA A 20 -0.56 -18.89 -2.67
CA ALA A 20 -0.52 -20.24 -3.24
C ALA A 20 0.91 -20.78 -3.37
N GLN A 21 1.88 -19.86 -3.47
CA GLN A 21 3.32 -20.15 -3.51
C GLN A 21 4.03 -19.68 -2.24
N LYS A 22 3.36 -19.60 -1.08
CA LYS A 22 3.92 -19.02 0.16
C LYS A 22 5.30 -19.55 0.55
N GLN A 23 5.57 -20.83 0.30
CA GLN A 23 6.87 -21.46 0.60
C GLN A 23 8.04 -20.95 -0.26
N THR A 24 7.74 -20.23 -1.35
CA THR A 24 8.75 -19.66 -2.26
C THR A 24 9.02 -18.19 -2.01
N PHE A 25 8.32 -17.53 -1.07
CA PHE A 25 8.62 -16.13 -0.76
C PHE A 25 9.85 -16.06 0.14
N ASP A 26 10.89 -15.38 -0.35
CA ASP A 26 12.11 -15.13 0.40
C ASP A 26 12.05 -13.79 1.16
N SER A 27 10.97 -13.03 1.01
CA SER A 27 10.71 -11.80 1.79
C SER A 27 9.25 -11.36 1.74
N VAL A 28 8.89 -10.42 2.63
CA VAL A 28 7.59 -9.74 2.60
C VAL A 28 7.41 -8.91 1.31
N GLU A 29 8.49 -8.33 0.77
CA GLU A 29 8.45 -7.61 -0.50
C GLU A 29 7.86 -8.46 -1.63
N GLU A 30 8.33 -9.72 -1.76
CA GLU A 30 7.82 -10.65 -2.78
C GLU A 30 6.35 -10.99 -2.57
N ALA A 31 5.92 -11.17 -1.32
CA ALA A 31 4.52 -11.40 -0.99
C ALA A 31 3.65 -10.17 -1.36
N TYR A 32 4.10 -8.94 -1.09
CA TYR A 32 3.40 -7.72 -1.48
C TYR A 32 3.33 -7.55 -3.01
N GLN A 33 4.41 -7.87 -3.71
CA GLN A 33 4.42 -7.87 -5.17
C GLN A 33 3.40 -8.88 -5.72
N GLN A 34 3.41 -10.12 -5.20
CA GLN A 34 2.46 -11.15 -5.58
C GLN A 34 1.00 -10.73 -5.32
N LEU A 35 0.71 -10.14 -4.15
CA LEU A 35 -0.62 -9.62 -3.82
C LEU A 35 -1.12 -8.63 -4.87
N THR A 36 -0.30 -7.64 -5.20
CA THR A 36 -0.72 -6.60 -6.15
C THR A 36 -1.05 -7.17 -7.52
N GLN A 37 -0.26 -8.14 -7.98
CA GLN A 37 -0.51 -8.86 -9.22
C GLN A 37 -1.79 -9.70 -9.14
N THR A 38 -1.92 -10.54 -8.11
CA THR A 38 -3.08 -11.41 -7.92
C THR A 38 -4.39 -10.60 -7.91
N LEU A 39 -4.44 -9.46 -7.22
CA LEU A 39 -5.65 -8.63 -7.20
C LEU A 39 -6.01 -8.06 -8.58
N VAL A 40 -5.02 -7.58 -9.33
CA VAL A 40 -5.26 -7.09 -10.69
C VAL A 40 -5.73 -8.22 -11.60
N ASP A 41 -5.10 -9.39 -11.51
CA ASP A 41 -5.43 -10.55 -12.33
C ASP A 41 -6.82 -11.10 -12.01
N LEU A 42 -7.16 -11.21 -10.73
CA LEU A 42 -8.49 -11.64 -10.28
C LEU A 42 -9.59 -10.67 -10.69
N CYS A 43 -9.31 -9.37 -10.75
CA CYS A 43 -10.27 -8.36 -11.20
C CYS A 43 -10.37 -8.24 -12.73
N LYS A 44 -9.69 -9.11 -13.51
CA LYS A 44 -9.84 -9.15 -14.97
C LYS A 44 -11.18 -9.78 -15.35
N HIS A 45 -11.98 -9.01 -16.10
CA HIS A 45 -13.17 -9.49 -16.78
C HIS A 45 -13.17 -9.00 -18.22
N SER A 46 -13.55 -9.87 -19.17
CA SER A 46 -13.61 -9.52 -20.61
C SER A 46 -12.32 -8.88 -21.18
N GLY A 47 -11.15 -9.30 -20.69
CA GLY A 47 -9.84 -8.87 -21.22
C GLY A 47 -9.26 -7.59 -20.59
N GLN A 48 -9.98 -6.95 -19.66
CA GLN A 48 -9.48 -5.78 -18.94
C GLN A 48 -9.72 -5.94 -17.43
N SER A 49 -8.80 -5.44 -16.60
CA SER A 49 -9.00 -5.42 -15.15
C SER A 49 -9.82 -4.21 -14.72
N ASP A 50 -10.79 -4.44 -13.84
CA ASP A 50 -11.44 -3.35 -13.10
C ASP A 50 -10.41 -2.58 -12.25
N LEU A 51 -9.33 -3.23 -11.82
CA LEU A 51 -8.24 -2.61 -11.08
C LEU A 51 -7.14 -2.14 -12.04
N VAL A 52 -7.04 -0.84 -12.24
CA VAL A 52 -6.06 -0.19 -13.13
C VAL A 52 -4.63 -0.33 -12.61
N LEU A 53 -4.49 -0.12 -11.30
CA LEU A 53 -3.23 -0.08 -10.59
C LEU A 53 -3.46 -0.46 -9.13
N SER A 54 -2.63 -1.35 -8.64
CA SER A 54 -2.62 -1.90 -7.28
C SER A 54 -1.26 -1.63 -6.67
N ARG A 55 -1.21 -1.06 -5.47
CA ARG A 55 0.05 -0.71 -4.79
C ARG A 55 0.00 -1.03 -3.31
N VAL A 56 1.12 -1.49 -2.79
CA VAL A 56 1.36 -1.65 -1.35
C VAL A 56 2.58 -0.85 -0.96
N TYR A 57 2.41 -0.09 0.11
CA TYR A 57 3.43 0.70 0.75
C TYR A 57 3.72 0.18 2.15
N HIS A 58 4.97 0.33 2.59
CA HIS A 58 5.38 0.07 3.97
C HIS A 58 6.26 1.21 4.48
N SER A 59 6.10 1.59 5.74
CA SER A 59 6.91 2.64 6.34
C SER A 59 8.22 2.10 6.87
N PHE A 60 9.31 2.83 6.70
CA PHE A 60 10.62 2.48 7.23
C PHE A 60 11.30 3.69 7.82
N ASP A 61 12.11 3.47 8.85
CA ASP A 61 13.19 4.39 9.18
C ASP A 61 14.23 4.34 8.05
N TYR A 62 14.66 5.50 7.58
CA TYR A 62 15.55 5.63 6.44
C TYR A 62 16.87 4.86 6.63
N ALA A 63 17.44 4.89 7.84
CA ALA A 63 18.66 4.17 8.18
C ALA A 63 18.54 2.63 8.02
N LEU A 64 17.32 2.07 8.05
CA LEU A 64 17.06 0.63 7.91
C LEU A 64 16.79 0.22 6.46
N LEU A 65 16.70 1.16 5.52
CA LEU A 65 16.50 0.85 4.12
C LEU A 65 17.77 0.27 3.48
N PRO A 66 17.63 -0.67 2.53
CA PRO A 66 18.72 -1.08 1.65
C PRO A 66 19.34 0.12 0.91
N ASP A 67 20.64 0.08 0.64
CA ASP A 67 21.39 1.17 -0.02
C ASP A 67 20.74 1.67 -1.31
N SER A 68 20.16 0.76 -2.09
CA SER A 68 19.47 1.10 -3.33
C SER A 68 18.25 1.98 -3.11
N LEU A 69 17.49 1.74 -2.05
CA LEU A 69 16.31 2.52 -1.67
C LEU A 69 16.70 3.81 -0.94
N GLN A 70 17.74 3.78 -0.13
CA GLN A 70 18.29 5.02 0.44
C GLN A 70 18.76 5.98 -0.65
N LYS A 71 19.42 5.47 -1.70
CA LYS A 71 19.83 6.27 -2.85
C LYS A 71 18.63 6.90 -3.54
N VAL A 72 17.58 6.13 -3.82
CA VAL A 72 16.32 6.66 -4.38
C VAL A 72 15.74 7.77 -3.52
N ALA A 73 15.72 7.60 -2.20
CA ALA A 73 15.20 8.60 -1.29
C ALA A 73 16.07 9.88 -1.26
N ARG A 74 17.40 9.74 -1.24
CA ARG A 74 18.35 10.87 -1.35
C ARG A 74 18.21 11.63 -2.66
N ASP A 75 18.06 10.94 -3.79
CA ASP A 75 17.95 11.58 -5.09
C ASP A 75 16.67 12.44 -5.21
N VAL A 76 15.59 12.03 -4.53
CA VAL A 76 14.29 12.74 -4.54
C VAL A 76 14.24 13.85 -3.48
N TRP A 77 14.67 13.58 -2.26
CA TRP A 77 14.48 14.48 -1.11
C TRP A 77 15.72 15.28 -0.73
N GLN A 78 16.89 14.92 -1.26
CA GLN A 78 18.15 15.65 -1.11
C GLN A 78 18.46 15.98 0.36
N ASP A 79 18.61 17.26 0.68
CA ASP A 79 18.95 17.78 2.01
C ASP A 79 17.82 17.65 3.04
N LYS A 80 16.59 17.31 2.60
CA LYS A 80 15.44 17.10 3.50
C LYS A 80 15.47 15.75 4.22
N ILE A 81 16.27 14.80 3.75
CA ILE A 81 16.35 13.48 4.35
C ILE A 81 17.40 13.43 5.46
N GLN A 82 17.03 12.82 6.58
CA GLN A 82 17.88 12.65 7.77
C GLN A 82 17.93 11.17 8.16
N GLU A 83 18.91 10.77 8.97
CA GLU A 83 19.09 9.37 9.39
C GLU A 83 17.86 8.80 10.12
N ASP A 84 17.14 9.65 10.86
CA ASP A 84 15.91 9.32 11.59
C ASP A 84 14.62 9.63 10.81
N SER A 85 14.72 9.96 9.52
CA SER A 85 13.55 10.20 8.67
C SER A 85 12.73 8.93 8.48
N LYS A 86 11.40 9.05 8.61
CA LYS A 86 10.47 7.98 8.26
C LYS A 86 10.01 8.13 6.81
N LEU A 87 9.99 7.04 6.06
CA LEU A 87 9.65 6.99 4.64
C LEU A 87 8.53 5.98 4.41
N LEU A 88 7.56 6.34 3.58
CA LEU A 88 6.58 5.41 3.03
C LEU A 88 7.11 4.88 1.69
N VAL A 89 7.50 3.61 1.66
CA VAL A 89 8.21 2.98 0.54
C VAL A 89 7.30 2.03 -0.22
N LEU A 90 7.34 2.10 -1.56
CA LEU A 90 6.59 1.21 -2.44
C LEU A 90 7.21 -0.19 -2.42
N MET A 91 6.48 -1.16 -1.88
CA MET A 91 6.94 -2.54 -1.73
C MET A 91 6.35 -3.48 -2.78
N GLY A 92 5.12 -3.24 -3.22
CA GLY A 92 4.48 -4.00 -4.28
C GLY A 92 3.72 -3.07 -5.22
N THR A 93 3.79 -3.35 -6.52
CA THR A 93 2.99 -2.62 -7.52
C THR A 93 2.66 -3.53 -8.68
N TYR A 94 1.42 -3.47 -9.15
CA TYR A 94 1.03 -4.10 -10.41
C TYR A 94 -0.08 -3.31 -11.08
N GLY A 95 -0.05 -3.24 -12.40
CA GLY A 95 -1.09 -2.57 -13.19
C GLY A 95 -0.90 -2.80 -14.67
N GLN A 96 -1.70 -2.11 -15.47
CA GLN A 96 -1.77 -2.38 -16.92
C GLN A 96 -0.49 -1.97 -17.69
N GLU A 97 0.28 -1.01 -17.19
CA GLU A 97 1.50 -0.54 -17.85
C GLU A 97 2.71 -1.37 -17.39
N PRO A 98 3.64 -1.75 -18.28
CA PRO A 98 4.83 -2.52 -17.90
C PRO A 98 5.67 -1.86 -16.79
N ALA A 99 5.70 -0.52 -16.78
CA ALA A 99 6.39 0.23 -15.74
C ALA A 99 5.79 0.02 -14.35
N TRP A 100 4.54 -0.41 -14.21
CA TRP A 100 3.90 -0.58 -12.90
C TRP A 100 3.92 -2.00 -12.38
N GLN A 101 4.46 -2.95 -13.16
CA GLN A 101 4.45 -4.38 -12.82
C GLN A 101 5.54 -4.77 -11.83
N ASP A 102 6.48 -3.87 -11.53
CA ASP A 102 7.54 -4.08 -10.55
C ASP A 102 7.97 -2.73 -9.95
N ARG A 103 8.24 -2.67 -8.64
CA ARG A 103 8.67 -1.42 -7.99
C ARG A 103 10.00 -0.88 -8.53
N ARG A 104 10.87 -1.75 -9.03
CA ARG A 104 12.19 -1.42 -9.58
C ARG A 104 12.03 -0.61 -10.87
N THR A 105 11.05 -0.97 -11.70
CA THR A 105 10.73 -0.28 -12.97
C THR A 105 9.72 0.85 -12.82
N SER A 106 8.92 0.85 -11.73
CA SER A 106 7.99 1.93 -11.38
C SER A 106 8.65 3.29 -11.38
N GLN A 107 7.86 4.33 -11.63
CA GLN A 107 8.35 5.72 -11.69
C GLN A 107 7.50 6.57 -10.75
N GLY A 108 8.18 7.43 -9.98
CA GLY A 108 7.58 8.27 -8.95
C GLY A 108 7.11 7.49 -7.72
N HIS A 109 6.95 8.20 -6.61
CA HIS A 109 6.36 7.68 -5.36
C HIS A 109 7.00 6.36 -4.85
N LYS A 110 8.31 6.15 -5.06
CA LYS A 110 9.03 4.96 -4.57
C LYS A 110 9.36 5.05 -3.09
N ALA A 111 9.73 6.24 -2.63
CA ALA A 111 10.05 6.55 -1.25
C ALA A 111 9.51 7.95 -0.96
N ILE A 112 8.43 8.03 -0.18
CA ILE A 112 7.77 9.30 0.17
C ILE A 112 8.21 9.67 1.58
N LEU A 113 8.86 10.81 1.75
CA LEU A 113 9.25 11.30 3.07
C LEU A 113 8.00 11.62 3.89
N LEU A 114 7.84 10.97 5.04
CA LEU A 114 6.79 11.30 5.98
C LEU A 114 7.29 12.45 6.84
N SER A 115 6.86 13.65 6.50
CA SER A 115 7.07 14.88 7.26
C SER A 115 5.83 15.74 7.18
N HIS A 116 5.63 16.67 8.12
CA HIS A 116 4.52 17.61 8.07
C HIS A 116 4.51 18.39 6.74
N GLU A 117 5.65 18.94 6.33
CA GLU A 117 5.81 19.68 5.08
C GLU A 117 5.46 18.81 3.86
N THR A 118 5.93 17.56 3.80
CA THR A 118 5.63 16.67 2.67
C THR A 118 4.13 16.33 2.61
N LEU A 119 3.50 16.08 3.76
CA LEU A 119 2.09 15.69 3.83
C LEU A 119 1.15 16.84 3.45
N GLU A 120 1.55 18.09 3.63
CA GLU A 120 0.82 19.26 3.12
C GLU A 120 0.80 19.30 1.57
N HIS A 121 1.83 18.75 0.93
CA HIS A 121 1.97 18.78 -0.53
C HIS A 121 1.55 17.48 -1.24
N ILE A 122 1.23 16.42 -0.49
CA ILE A 122 0.76 15.14 -1.04
C ILE A 122 -0.60 14.79 -0.44
N PRO A 123 -1.69 15.45 -0.90
CA PRO A 123 -3.01 15.37 -0.26
C PRO A 123 -3.57 13.95 -0.22
N MET A 124 -3.26 13.12 -1.23
CA MET A 124 -3.70 11.71 -1.26
C MET A 124 -3.13 10.90 -0.09
N VAL A 125 -1.84 11.09 0.23
CA VAL A 125 -1.17 10.35 1.32
C VAL A 125 -1.63 10.87 2.67
N SER A 126 -1.75 12.19 2.82
CA SER A 126 -2.31 12.79 4.04
C SER A 126 -3.72 12.27 4.32
N GLN A 127 -4.59 12.25 3.30
CA GLN A 127 -5.94 11.71 3.46
C GLN A 127 -5.97 10.21 3.73
N LEU A 128 -5.08 9.43 3.10
CA LEU A 128 -4.95 8.00 3.36
C LEU A 128 -4.62 7.75 4.84
N LEU A 129 -3.60 8.42 5.38
CA LEU A 129 -3.19 8.26 6.78
C LEU A 129 -4.30 8.68 7.74
N GLN A 130 -4.95 9.82 7.49
CA GLN A 130 -6.07 10.30 8.31
C GLN A 130 -7.28 9.36 8.28
N GLN A 131 -7.70 8.89 7.11
CA GLN A 131 -8.88 8.02 6.96
C GLN A 131 -8.63 6.59 7.45
N ILE A 132 -7.38 6.12 7.42
CA ILE A 132 -7.02 4.85 8.06
C ILE A 132 -7.04 4.97 9.59
N GLY A 133 -6.90 6.20 10.11
CA GLY A 133 -6.93 6.51 11.54
C GLY A 133 -5.55 6.65 12.17
N PHE A 134 -4.51 6.85 11.37
CA PHE A 134 -3.16 7.09 11.88
C PHE A 134 -2.97 8.55 12.25
N ASP A 135 -2.62 8.79 13.51
CA ASP A 135 -2.19 10.11 13.97
C ASP A 135 -0.76 10.37 13.48
N VAL A 136 -0.62 11.31 12.55
CA VAL A 136 0.66 11.74 11.99
C VAL A 136 1.63 12.22 13.07
N GLY A 137 1.13 12.83 14.15
CA GLY A 137 1.96 13.25 15.29
C GLY A 137 2.55 12.07 16.05
N VAL A 138 1.82 10.96 16.17
CA VAL A 138 2.30 9.71 16.79
C VAL A 138 3.28 9.00 15.87
N LEU A 139 3.09 9.06 14.54
CA LEU A 139 4.03 8.47 13.58
C LEU A 139 5.37 9.18 13.51
N LEU A 140 5.36 10.50 13.66
CA LEU A 140 6.55 11.35 13.60
C LEU A 140 7.18 11.55 14.99
N GLY A 141 6.47 11.20 16.07
CA GLY A 141 7.00 11.10 17.41
C GLY A 141 7.56 9.71 17.67
N LYS A 142 8.76 9.61 18.24
CA LYS A 142 9.30 8.31 18.68
C LYS A 142 8.32 7.63 19.64
N ASN A 143 8.03 6.35 19.41
CA ASN A 143 7.28 5.49 20.32
C ASN A 143 7.72 5.76 21.78
N ASP A 144 6.77 6.11 22.65
CA ASP A 144 7.03 6.12 24.08
C ASP A 144 7.39 4.69 24.49
N PRO A 145 8.60 4.42 24.99
CA PRO A 145 9.04 3.06 25.34
C PRO A 145 8.17 2.39 26.42
N SER A 146 7.33 3.15 27.11
CA SER A 146 6.38 2.65 28.11
C SER A 146 5.06 2.11 27.51
N VAL A 147 4.82 2.30 26.21
CA VAL A 147 3.61 1.83 25.52
C VAL A 147 3.92 0.57 24.73
N SER A 148 3.55 -0.59 25.28
CA SER A 148 3.62 -1.88 24.59
C SER A 148 2.37 -2.06 23.72
N TYR A 149 2.49 -1.86 22.41
CA TYR A 149 1.46 -2.24 21.45
C TYR A 149 1.50 -3.77 21.27
N GLY A 150 0.71 -4.50 22.07
CA GLY A 150 0.57 -5.94 21.93
C GLY A 150 -0.21 -6.30 20.66
N GLY A 151 0.43 -6.97 19.70
CA GLY A 151 -0.21 -7.44 18.47
C GLY A 151 -0.51 -6.35 17.43
N ILE A 152 -1.16 -6.72 16.33
CA ILE A 152 -1.66 -5.78 15.32
C ILE A 152 -2.73 -4.90 16.00
N THR A 153 -2.38 -3.66 16.33
CA THR A 153 -3.34 -2.74 16.98
C THR A 153 -4.27 -2.16 15.92
N GLY A 154 -5.56 -2.45 16.10
CA GLY A 154 -6.60 -2.18 15.13
C GLY A 154 -6.80 -0.70 14.85
N THR A 155 -6.34 -0.26 13.67
CA THR A 155 -7.01 0.77 12.89
C THR A 155 -6.99 0.30 11.43
N PHE A 156 -7.99 -0.51 11.09
CA PHE A 156 -8.30 -0.89 9.71
C PHE A 156 -9.27 0.13 9.14
N GLY A 157 -8.83 1.37 9.02
CA GLY A 157 -9.64 2.35 8.32
C GLY A 157 -9.60 2.10 6.82
N VAL A 158 -10.63 2.60 6.16
CA VAL A 158 -10.78 2.54 4.71
C VAL A 158 -10.63 3.97 4.19
N PHE A 159 -9.63 4.17 3.34
CA PHE A 159 -9.51 5.34 2.52
C PHE A 159 -10.36 5.14 1.26
N TYR A 160 -11.27 6.05 0.97
CA TYR A 160 -12.13 5.91 -0.19
C TYR A 160 -12.40 7.27 -0.85
N VAL A 161 -12.20 7.33 -2.17
CA VAL A 161 -12.46 8.52 -2.98
C VAL A 161 -13.29 8.13 -4.20
N SER A 162 -14.50 8.68 -4.27
CA SER A 162 -15.40 8.56 -5.41
C SER A 162 -16.31 9.79 -5.49
N PRO A 163 -16.50 10.42 -6.67
CA PRO A 163 -15.80 10.12 -7.91
C PRO A 163 -14.30 10.50 -7.85
N ALA A 164 -13.45 9.74 -8.55
CA ALA A 164 -12.02 10.05 -8.63
C ALA A 164 -11.71 11.27 -9.53
N LEU A 165 -12.48 11.43 -10.62
CA LEU A 165 -12.34 12.54 -11.55
C LEU A 165 -12.77 13.85 -10.90
N GLY A 166 -11.91 14.87 -10.97
CA GLY A 166 -12.10 16.17 -10.35
C GLY A 166 -11.85 16.20 -8.84
N SER A 167 -11.51 15.07 -8.22
CA SER A 167 -11.24 15.02 -6.78
C SER A 167 -9.93 15.75 -6.44
N PRO A 168 -9.95 16.71 -5.49
CA PRO A 168 -8.75 17.43 -5.07
C PRO A 168 -7.75 16.54 -4.34
N TYR A 169 -8.19 15.35 -3.90
CA TYR A 169 -7.34 14.39 -3.19
C TYR A 169 -6.49 13.54 -4.12
N ILE A 170 -6.75 13.55 -5.43
CA ILE A 170 -5.98 12.80 -6.42
C ILE A 170 -5.32 13.80 -7.37
N PRO A 171 -4.06 14.19 -7.15
CA PRO A 171 -3.39 15.17 -8.00
C PRO A 171 -3.23 14.71 -9.46
N ALA A 172 -3.08 13.40 -9.68
CA ALA A 172 -2.85 12.80 -10.99
C ALA A 172 -4.14 12.68 -11.83
N GLN A 173 -4.81 13.79 -12.10
CA GLN A 173 -6.07 13.82 -12.85
C GLN A 173 -5.91 13.36 -14.30
N ASP A 174 -4.75 13.58 -14.93
CA ASP A 174 -4.45 13.04 -16.26
C ASP A 174 -4.44 11.50 -16.28
N PHE A 175 -3.93 10.88 -15.21
CA PHE A 175 -3.99 9.42 -15.03
C PHE A 175 -5.44 8.95 -14.84
N VAL A 176 -6.22 9.66 -14.01
CA VAL A 176 -7.63 9.35 -13.79
C VAL A 176 -8.43 9.39 -15.10
N ALA A 177 -8.26 10.44 -15.89
CA ALA A 177 -8.93 10.60 -17.18
C ALA A 177 -8.46 9.57 -18.21
N LYS A 178 -7.14 9.41 -18.40
CA LYS A 178 -6.55 8.50 -19.39
C LYS A 178 -6.99 7.05 -19.17
N TYR A 179 -7.05 6.62 -17.92
CA TYR A 179 -7.35 5.24 -17.58
C TYR A 179 -8.76 5.05 -17.02
N GLY A 180 -9.64 6.05 -17.11
CA GLY A 180 -11.04 5.91 -16.72
C GLY A 180 -11.22 5.46 -15.26
N VAL A 181 -10.39 5.98 -14.35
CA VAL A 181 -10.50 5.65 -12.93
C VAL A 181 -11.76 6.32 -12.39
N GLN A 182 -12.67 5.53 -11.83
CA GLN A 182 -13.92 6.00 -11.25
C GLN A 182 -13.82 6.13 -9.73
N SER A 183 -13.09 5.24 -9.06
CA SER A 183 -12.88 5.30 -7.61
C SER A 183 -11.48 4.87 -7.20
N VAL A 184 -11.05 5.31 -6.02
CA VAL A 184 -9.79 4.90 -5.39
C VAL A 184 -10.12 4.36 -4.01
N ILE A 185 -9.59 3.18 -3.70
CA ILE A 185 -9.71 2.51 -2.42
C ILE A 185 -8.32 2.40 -1.80
N GLY A 186 -8.25 2.54 -0.49
CA GLY A 186 -7.06 2.23 0.28
C GLY A 186 -7.42 1.74 1.66
N THR A 187 -6.48 1.06 2.28
CA THR A 187 -6.60 0.61 3.67
C THR A 187 -5.20 0.39 4.22
N GLY A 188 -5.06 0.32 5.52
CA GLY A 188 -3.75 0.11 6.13
C GLY A 188 -3.85 -0.51 7.50
N VAL A 189 -2.68 -0.81 8.02
CA VAL A 189 -2.49 -1.39 9.34
C VAL A 189 -1.22 -0.83 9.97
N MET A 190 -1.24 -0.62 11.28
CA MET A 190 -0.04 -0.38 12.06
C MET A 190 0.44 -1.71 12.66
N LEU A 191 1.68 -2.07 12.37
CA LEU A 191 2.35 -3.22 12.94
C LEU A 191 2.73 -2.95 14.41
N PRO A 192 2.95 -3.99 15.23
CA PRO A 192 3.30 -3.83 16.65
C PRO A 192 4.51 -2.91 16.90
N GLN A 193 5.46 -2.90 15.98
CA GLN A 193 6.66 -2.04 16.07
C GLN A 193 6.43 -0.56 15.73
N GLY A 194 5.21 -0.18 15.31
CA GLY A 194 4.85 1.19 14.90
C GLY A 194 5.01 1.49 13.40
N ASP A 195 5.37 0.49 12.59
CA ASP A 195 5.42 0.65 11.14
C ASP A 195 4.03 0.54 10.52
N ILE A 196 3.77 1.31 9.47
CA ILE A 196 2.53 1.26 8.72
C ILE A 196 2.72 0.45 7.45
N SER A 197 1.77 -0.44 7.16
CA SER A 197 1.52 -0.92 5.80
C SER A 197 0.23 -0.32 5.26
N ALA A 198 0.22 0.07 4.00
CA ALA A 198 -0.95 0.61 3.33
C ALA A 198 -1.11 0.05 1.92
N TYR A 199 -2.33 -0.34 1.57
CA TYR A 199 -2.74 -0.72 0.24
C TYR A 199 -3.49 0.43 -0.43
N ILE A 200 -3.30 0.61 -1.74
CA ILE A 200 -4.04 1.56 -2.58
C ILE A 200 -4.38 0.88 -3.92
N GLY A 201 -5.65 0.91 -4.29
CA GLY A 201 -6.18 0.43 -5.56
C GLY A 201 -6.91 1.53 -6.34
N PHE A 202 -6.59 1.66 -7.63
CA PHE A 202 -7.26 2.58 -8.56
C PHE A 202 -8.21 1.77 -9.46
N SER A 203 -9.51 2.04 -9.38
CA SER A 203 -10.56 1.21 -9.98
C SER A 203 -11.28 1.91 -11.13
N ARG A 204 -11.62 1.16 -12.18
CA ARG A 204 -12.49 1.57 -13.30
C ARG A 204 -13.96 1.56 -12.95
N VAL A 205 -14.33 0.98 -11.82
CA VAL A 205 -15.70 0.91 -11.32
C VAL A 205 -15.82 1.67 -10.00
N VAL A 206 -17.03 2.10 -9.67
CA VAL A 206 -17.35 2.58 -8.33
C VAL A 206 -17.32 1.39 -7.37
N ILE A 207 -16.55 1.52 -6.28
CA ILE A 207 -16.49 0.54 -5.20
C ILE A 207 -17.52 0.97 -4.14
N GLU A 208 -18.47 0.12 -3.79
CA GLU A 208 -19.43 0.42 -2.72
C GLU A 208 -18.86 0.09 -1.33
N ASP A 209 -19.48 0.61 -0.27
CA ASP A 209 -19.02 0.44 1.12
C ASP A 209 -18.81 -1.03 1.51
N LYS A 210 -19.69 -1.93 1.04
CA LYS A 210 -19.57 -3.37 1.32
C LYS A 210 -18.34 -3.97 0.65
N THR A 211 -18.09 -3.63 -0.61
CA THR A 211 -16.89 -4.02 -1.36
C THR A 211 -15.63 -3.46 -0.69
N ALA A 212 -15.65 -2.19 -0.30
CA ALA A 212 -14.55 -1.52 0.39
C ALA A 212 -14.21 -2.22 1.73
N SER A 213 -15.25 -2.59 2.49
CA SER A 213 -15.11 -3.36 3.74
C SER A 213 -14.51 -4.74 3.48
N ASN A 214 -14.92 -5.43 2.43
CA ASN A 214 -14.37 -6.75 2.09
C ASN A 214 -12.90 -6.65 1.66
N ILE A 215 -12.51 -5.58 0.93
CA ILE A 215 -11.10 -5.32 0.60
C ILE A 215 -10.28 -5.08 1.87
N ALA A 216 -10.81 -4.35 2.86
CA ALA A 216 -10.15 -4.17 4.15
C ALA A 216 -9.95 -5.51 4.89
N SER A 217 -10.96 -6.38 4.91
CA SER A 217 -10.86 -7.73 5.47
C SER A 217 -9.79 -8.58 4.78
N LEU A 218 -9.74 -8.52 3.45
CA LEU A 218 -8.70 -9.18 2.66
C LEU A 218 -7.31 -8.71 3.05
N MET A 219 -7.12 -7.40 3.13
CA MET A 219 -5.83 -6.80 3.49
C MET A 219 -5.40 -7.18 4.91
N SER A 220 -6.34 -7.19 5.85
CA SER A 220 -6.09 -7.68 7.22
C SER A 220 -5.58 -9.13 7.22
N LEU A 221 -6.28 -10.04 6.54
CA LEU A 221 -5.87 -11.44 6.45
C LEU A 221 -4.53 -11.61 5.73
N PHE A 222 -4.28 -10.79 4.70
CA PHE A 222 -3.01 -10.77 4.01
C PHE A 222 -1.86 -10.37 4.95
N TRP A 223 -2.01 -9.27 5.69
CA TRP A 223 -0.96 -8.78 6.58
C TRP A 223 -0.68 -9.74 7.74
N GLN A 224 -1.69 -10.42 8.27
CA GLN A 224 -1.48 -11.50 9.25
C GLN A 224 -0.59 -12.61 8.70
N ASN A 225 -0.78 -12.99 7.43
CA ASN A 225 0.06 -14.00 6.78
C ASN A 225 1.45 -13.50 6.42
N ALA A 226 1.56 -12.25 5.96
CA ALA A 226 2.83 -11.61 5.63
C ALA A 226 3.70 -11.39 6.88
N TYR A 227 3.09 -11.15 8.04
CA TYR A 227 3.80 -11.01 9.31
C TYR A 227 4.55 -12.31 9.68
N LEU A 228 4.01 -13.49 9.37
CA LEU A 228 4.73 -14.76 9.55
C LEU A 228 5.99 -14.83 8.67
N ILE A 229 5.93 -14.31 7.44
CA ILE A 229 7.11 -14.24 6.55
C ILE A 229 8.13 -13.25 7.11
N LEU A 230 7.67 -12.13 7.69
CA LEU A 230 8.55 -11.14 8.31
C LEU A 230 9.40 -11.78 9.42
N GLU A 231 8.80 -12.59 10.28
CA GLU A 231 9.49 -13.27 11.38
C GLU A 231 10.53 -14.31 10.87
N GLU A 232 10.25 -14.99 9.77
CA GLU A 232 11.10 -16.06 9.24
C GLU A 232 12.19 -15.57 8.26
N ARG A 233 11.86 -14.56 7.44
CA ARG A 233 12.63 -14.19 6.23
C ARG A 233 12.97 -12.71 6.15
N GLY A 234 12.30 -11.85 6.90
CA GLY A 234 12.51 -10.41 6.87
C GLY A 234 11.75 -9.68 5.76
N MET A 235 11.94 -8.35 5.71
CA MET A 235 11.15 -7.46 4.87
C MET A 235 11.61 -7.40 3.40
N PHE A 236 12.93 -7.41 3.19
CA PHE A 236 13.56 -7.38 1.87
C PHE A 236 14.27 -8.69 1.61
N SER A 237 14.29 -9.15 0.35
CA SER A 237 15.07 -10.34 -0.01
C SER A 237 16.55 -10.05 0.25
N SER A 238 17.26 -11.00 0.84
CA SER A 238 18.71 -10.92 1.02
C SER A 238 19.38 -11.01 -0.34
N THR A 239 19.69 -9.88 -0.96
CA THR A 239 20.52 -9.82 -2.18
C THR A 239 21.98 -10.07 -1.86
#